data_AF-A0A327R112-F1
#
_entry.id   AF-A0A327R112-F1
#
_cell.length_a   1.000
_cell.length_b   1.000
_cell.length_c   1.000
_cell.angle_alpha   90.00
_cell.angle_beta   90.00
_cell.angle_gamma   90.00
#
_symmetry.space_group_name_H-M   'P 1'
#
loop_
_entity.id
_entity.type
_entity.pdbx_description
1 polymer ?
#
loop_
_entity_poly.entity_id
_entity_poly.type
_entity_poly.pdbx_seq_one_letter_code
_entity_poly.pdbx_strand_id
1 'polypeptide(L)'
;MKTEALQKQNKIDLETFYQALEDEPRLLEEAFETLLEMVNSEPESAKKLALLIKKDFHELYKEIAELCKSDEDKGNAPSCCGGL
;
A
#
# COMPACT_ATOMS: atom_id res chain seq x y z
N MET A 1 -17.66 26.65 -14.88
CA MET A 1 -18.20 27.04 -13.55
C MET A 1 -18.94 25.93 -12.77
N LYS A 2 -19.04 24.67 -13.24
CA LYS A 2 -19.62 23.57 -12.43
C LYS A 2 -18.59 22.61 -11.79
N THR A 3 -17.33 22.67 -12.22
CA THR A 3 -16.26 21.74 -11.79
C THR A 3 -15.51 22.19 -10.53
N GLU A 4 -15.41 23.50 -10.29
CA GLU A 4 -14.68 24.06 -9.13
C GLU A 4 -15.48 23.94 -7.82
N ALA A 5 -16.82 23.90 -7.90
CA ALA A 5 -17.69 23.71 -6.74
C ALA A 5 -17.66 22.26 -6.20
N LEU A 6 -17.46 21.26 -7.07
CA LEU A 6 -17.27 19.87 -6.66
C LEU A 6 -15.91 19.61 -6.01
N GLN A 7 -14.86 20.31 -6.45
CA GLN A 7 -13.53 20.22 -5.83
C GLN A 7 -13.48 20.76 -4.40
N LYS A 8 -14.35 21.72 -4.05
CA LYS A 8 -14.44 22.27 -2.68
C LYS A 8 -15.30 21.45 -1.72
N GLN A 9 -16.17 20.57 -2.23
CA GLN A 9 -17.08 19.78 -1.39
C GLN A 9 -16.46 18.49 -0.82
N ASN A 10 -15.31 18.06 -1.31
CA ASN A 10 -14.67 16.79 -0.92
C ASN A 10 -13.22 16.93 -0.45
N LYS A 11 -12.85 18.09 0.10
CA LYS A 11 -11.60 18.16 0.87
C LYS A 11 -11.90 17.56 2.24
N ILE A 12 -11.92 16.23 2.29
CA ILE A 12 -11.97 15.49 3.55
C ILE A 12 -10.74 15.96 4.32
N ASP A 13 -10.98 16.59 5.46
CA ASP A 13 -9.91 17.00 6.36
C ASP A 13 -9.41 15.75 7.07
N LEU A 14 -8.29 15.21 6.56
CA LEU A 14 -7.65 14.01 7.08
C LEU A 14 -6.66 14.34 8.20
N GLU A 15 -6.47 15.61 8.56
CA GLU A 15 -5.49 15.99 9.60
C GLU A 15 -5.81 15.33 10.94
N THR A 16 -7.10 15.29 11.32
CA THR A 16 -7.54 14.61 12.55
C THR A 16 -7.32 13.10 12.48
N PHE A 17 -7.45 12.52 11.29
CA PHE A 17 -7.18 11.10 11.06
C PHE A 17 -5.69 10.81 11.20
N TYR A 18 -4.82 11.63 10.60
CA TYR A 18 -3.38 11.46 10.72
C TYR A 18 -2.89 11.67 12.17
N GLN A 19 -3.40 12.69 12.87
CA GLN A 19 -3.08 12.90 14.27
C GLN A 19 -3.44 11.69 15.13
N ALA A 20 -4.60 11.06 14.88
CA ALA A 20 -4.98 9.85 15.61
C ALA A 20 -4.02 8.67 15.37
N LEU A 21 -3.51 8.52 14.14
CA LEU A 21 -2.51 7.50 13.81
C LEU A 21 -1.14 7.78 14.45
N GLU A 22 -0.76 9.05 14.57
CA GLU A 22 0.48 9.47 15.23
C GLU A 22 0.40 9.29 16.76
N ASP A 23 -0.74 9.66 17.37
CA ASP A 23 -0.97 9.56 18.81
C ASP A 23 -1.10 8.10 19.28
N GLU A 24 -1.69 7.24 18.45
CA GLU A 24 -1.89 5.82 18.73
C GLU A 24 -1.40 4.92 17.58
N PRO A 25 -0.10 4.56 17.56
CA PRO A 25 0.49 3.75 16.49
C PRO A 25 -0.19 2.39 16.25
N ARG A 26 -0.90 1.84 17.25
CA ARG A 26 -1.69 0.61 17.11
C ARG A 26 -2.82 0.74 16.09
N LEU A 27 -3.42 1.93 15.96
CA LEU A 27 -4.46 2.16 14.96
C LEU A 27 -3.92 2.01 13.53
N LEU A 28 -2.65 2.38 13.33
CA LEU A 28 -1.98 2.17 12.05
C LEU A 28 -1.72 0.68 11.79
N GLU A 29 -1.26 -0.06 12.80
CA GLU A 29 -1.07 -1.51 12.73
C GLU A 29 -2.38 -2.24 12.38
N GLU A 30 -3.46 -1.95 13.10
CA GLU A 30 -4.79 -2.54 12.87
C GLU A 30 -5.35 -2.19 11.47
N ALA A 31 -5.12 -0.97 11.00
CA ALA A 31 -5.49 -0.56 9.65
C ALA A 31 -4.75 -1.41 8.60
N PHE A 32 -3.45 -1.64 8.79
CA PHE A 32 -2.67 -2.49 7.88
C PHE A 32 -3.06 -3.96 7.95
N GLU A 33 -3.36 -4.50 9.14
CA GLU A 33 -3.87 -5.87 9.29
C GLU A 33 -5.18 -6.06 8.54
N THR A 34 -6.09 -5.09 8.64
CA THR A 34 -7.36 -5.08 7.89
C THR A 34 -7.10 -5.10 6.38
N LEU A 35 -6.16 -4.27 5.90
CA LEU A 35 -5.78 -4.24 4.49
C LEU A 35 -5.19 -5.57 4.01
N LEU A 36 -4.43 -6.26 4.85
CA LEU A 36 -3.88 -7.58 4.54
C LEU A 36 -4.98 -8.65 4.51
N GLU A 37 -5.95 -8.58 5.43
CA GLU A 37 -7.10 -9.48 5.41
C GLU A 37 -7.92 -9.33 4.13
N MET A 38 -8.11 -8.09 3.67
CA MET A 38 -8.80 -7.80 2.40
C MET A 38 -8.15 -8.46 1.19
N VAL A 39 -6.84 -8.75 1.21
CA VAL A 39 -6.19 -9.48 0.12
C VAL A 39 -6.83 -10.87 -0.08
N ASN A 40 -7.24 -11.50 1.03
CA ASN A 40 -7.85 -12.83 1.01
C ASN A 40 -9.38 -12.76 0.90
N SER A 41 -10.02 -11.87 1.65
CA SER A 41 -11.49 -11.78 1.71
C SER A 41 -12.10 -11.00 0.55
N GLU A 42 -11.41 -9.98 0.05
CA GLU A 42 -11.89 -9.03 -0.96
C GLU A 42 -10.81 -8.66 -2.00
N PRO A 43 -10.32 -9.63 -2.79
CA PRO A 43 -9.15 -9.43 -3.66
C PRO A 43 -9.33 -8.32 -4.70
N GLU A 44 -10.54 -8.08 -5.20
CA GLU A 44 -10.81 -6.99 -6.14
C GLU A 44 -10.76 -5.61 -5.48
N SER A 45 -11.20 -5.49 -4.22
CA SER A 45 -11.06 -4.27 -3.43
C SER A 45 -9.58 -4.00 -3.14
N ALA A 46 -8.83 -5.03 -2.74
CA ALA A 46 -7.40 -4.94 -2.51
C ALA A 46 -6.62 -4.51 -3.78
N LYS A 47 -6.95 -5.07 -4.95
CA LYS A 47 -6.35 -4.64 -6.24
C LYS A 47 -6.61 -3.17 -6.54
N LYS A 48 -7.82 -2.67 -6.31
CA LYS A 48 -8.14 -1.25 -6.51
C LYS A 48 -7.32 -0.35 -5.60
N LEU A 49 -7.14 -0.75 -4.34
CA LEU A 49 -6.29 -0.02 -3.41
C LEU A 49 -4.83 0.00 -3.86
N ALA A 50 -4.29 -1.14 -4.30
CA ALA A 50 -2.93 -1.20 -4.84
C ALA A 50 -2.72 -0.27 -6.05
N LEU A 51 -3.74 -0.15 -6.92
CA LEU A 51 -3.72 0.80 -8.04
C LEU A 51 -3.74 2.26 -7.58
N LEU A 52 -4.51 2.58 -6.53
CA LEU A 52 -4.53 3.92 -5.92
C LEU A 52 -3.16 4.26 -5.31
N ILE A 53 -2.56 3.34 -4.56
CA ILE A 53 -1.21 3.51 -4.00
C ILE A 53 -0.20 3.80 -5.10
N LYS A 54 -0.19 2.99 -6.17
CA LYS A 54 0.72 3.19 -7.31
C LYS A 54 0.57 4.56 -7.98
N LYS A 55 -0.66 5.08 -8.05
CA LYS A 55 -0.99 6.32 -8.76
C LYS A 55 -0.74 7.56 -7.91
N ASP A 56 -1.22 7.55 -6.68
CA ASP A 56 -1.33 8.74 -5.83
C ASP A 56 -0.24 8.78 -4.73
N PHE A 57 0.40 7.65 -4.42
CA PHE A 57 1.44 7.52 -3.39
C PHE A 57 2.72 6.89 -3.95
N HIS A 58 3.32 7.54 -4.95
CA HIS A 58 4.43 6.98 -5.74
C HIS A 58 5.65 6.55 -4.91
N GLU A 59 6.03 7.31 -3.89
CA GLU A 59 7.17 6.96 -3.02
C GLU A 59 6.89 5.69 -2.20
N LEU A 60 5.71 5.58 -1.60
CA LEU A 60 5.28 4.37 -0.89
C LEU A 60 5.28 3.15 -1.82
N TYR A 61 4.78 3.32 -3.05
CA TYR A 61 4.83 2.25 -4.05
C TYR A 61 6.27 1.83 -4.37
N LYS A 62 7.20 2.79 -4.47
CA LYS A 62 8.61 2.52 -4.75
C LYS A 62 9.27 1.74 -3.62
N GLU A 63 9.05 2.14 -2.37
CA GLU A 63 9.58 1.42 -1.19
C GLU A 63 9.04 -0.02 -1.13
N ILE A 64 7.73 -0.22 -1.34
CA ILE A 64 7.12 -1.56 -1.40
C ILE A 64 7.75 -2.39 -2.53
N ALA A 65 7.90 -1.81 -3.73
CA ALA A 65 8.46 -2.52 -4.87
C ALA A 65 9.94 -2.90 -4.68
N GLU A 66 10.72 -2.07 -4.01
CA GLU A 66 12.12 -2.36 -3.66
C GLU A 66 12.23 -3.53 -2.69
N LEU A 67 11.37 -3.57 -1.65
CA LEU A 67 11.30 -4.70 -0.72
C LEU A 67 10.97 -6.01 -1.45
N CYS A 68 9.97 -6.00 -2.33
CA CYS A 68 9.60 -7.21 -3.09
C CYS A 68 10.73 -7.72 -4.00
N LYS A 69 11.48 -6.83 -4.65
CA LYS A 69 12.63 -7.23 -5.50
C LYS A 69 13.78 -7.82 -4.70
N SER A 70 14.02 -7.31 -3.48
CA SER A 70 15.08 -7.80 -2.62
C SER A 70 14.89 -9.27 -2.20
N ASP A 71 13.64 -9.75 -2.21
CA ASP A 71 13.31 -11.15 -1.96
C ASP A 71 13.47 -12.03 -3.21
N GLU A 72 13.25 -11.49 -4.42
CA GLU A 72 13.48 -12.22 -5.69
C GLU A 72 14.97 -12.50 -5.94
N ASP A 73 15.87 -11.58 -5.59
CA ASP A 73 17.32 -11.75 -5.76
C ASP A 73 17.92 -12.83 -4.83
N LYS A 74 17.22 -13.22 -3.76
CA LYS A 74 17.62 -14.35 -2.89
C LYS A 74 17.27 -15.72 -3.47
N GLY A 75 16.40 -15.79 -4.49
CA GLY A 75 16.00 -17.05 -5.14
C GLY A 75 16.98 -17.55 -6.21
N ASN A 76 17.94 -16.71 -6.64
CA ASN A 76 18.87 -16.99 -7.72
C ASN A 76 20.24 -17.49 -7.24
N ALA A 77 20.29 -18.22 -6.12
CA ALA A 77 21.47 -19.03 -5.83
C ALA A 77 21.62 -20.08 -6.96
N PRO A 78 22.75 -20.14 -7.68
CA PRO A 78 22.91 -21.10 -8.76
C PRO A 78 22.74 -22.51 -8.18
N SER A 79 21.80 -23.26 -8.74
CA SER A 79 21.57 -24.67 -8.43
C SER A 79 22.90 -25.43 -8.52
N CYS A 80 23.48 -25.75 -7.35
CA CYS A 80 24.80 -26.36 -7.22
C CYS A 80 24.75 -27.90 -7.41
N CYS A 81 23.85 -28.38 -8.27
CA CYS A 81 23.72 -29.81 -8.58
C CYS A 81 23.68 -30.00 -10.11
N GLY A 82 24.76 -29.58 -10.77
CA GLY A 82 25.12 -30.00 -12.11
C GLY A 82 26.55 -30.54 -12.09
N GLY A 83 26.71 -31.82 -11.79
CA GLY A 83 28.03 -32.45 -11.68
C GLY A 83 27.97 -33.97 -11.75
N LEU A 84 28.06 -34.47 -12.99
CA LEU A 84 28.27 -35.84 -13.48
C LEU A 84 27.29 -36.95 -13.08
#